data_AF-A0A412HS91-F1
#
_entry.id   AF-A0A412HS91-F1
#
_cell.length_a   1.000
_cell.length_b   1.000
_cell.length_c   1.000
_cell.angle_alpha   90.00
_cell.angle_beta   90.00
_cell.angle_gamma   90.00
#
_symmetry.space_group_name_H-M   'P 1'
#
loop_
_entity.id
_entity.type
_entity.pdbx_description
1 polymer ?
#
loop_
_entity_poly.entity_id
_entity_poly.type
_entity_poly.pdbx_seq_one_letter_code
_entity_poly.pdbx_strand_id
1 'polypeptide(L)'
;MVNAEESTKAGLSRLQDDARPTICSDSLELISNIAEVGLDEILQNEFLKDIPVISSLVSIYKIGNNIHNAHLLKKYACFLDEFNRDSFENGSWNKYKQYFEESNRKRDIEYLLILLERYIEEDKARRLAKIYEAYLDKEISWDDLRLFAETLDRFLPGDYEMLREKETFQTLRGRDAEVLLRLTGLGLLIEDIHRQQWDVVDTTLIFDDPDEIEKEERVYRRTEFGNRMVSILG
;
A
#
# COMPACT_ATOMS: atom_id res chain seq x y z
N MET A 1 34.59 23.77 13.98
CA MET A 1 33.96 22.48 13.58
C MET A 1 33.09 21.91 14.69
N VAL A 2 33.54 21.86 15.96
CA VAL A 2 32.73 21.40 17.12
C VAL A 2 31.37 22.10 17.27
N ASN A 3 31.31 23.42 17.09
CA ASN A 3 30.10 24.22 17.29
C ASN A 3 29.00 23.99 16.22
N ALA A 4 29.38 23.53 15.02
CA ALA A 4 28.43 23.22 13.95
C ALA A 4 27.80 21.82 14.14
N GLU A 5 28.57 20.85 14.61
CA GLU A 5 28.08 19.50 14.91
C GLU A 5 27.13 19.48 16.11
N GLU A 6 27.41 20.24 17.17
CA GLU A 6 26.50 20.39 18.32
C GLU A 6 25.20 21.10 17.94
N SER A 7 25.27 22.16 17.13
CA SER A 7 24.09 22.86 16.63
C SER A 7 23.22 21.96 15.74
N THR A 8 23.84 21.12 14.91
CA THR A 8 23.13 20.18 14.03
C THR A 8 22.48 19.04 14.82
N LYS A 9 23.17 18.48 15.82
CA LYS A 9 22.59 17.50 16.75
C LYS A 9 21.42 18.06 17.54
N ALA A 10 21.54 19.30 18.04
CA ALA A 10 20.47 19.98 18.74
C ALA A 10 19.27 20.32 17.84
N GLY A 11 19.50 20.58 16.55
CA GLY A 11 18.43 20.76 15.56
C GLY A 11 17.68 19.45 15.26
N LEU A 12 18.41 18.35 15.07
CA LEU A 12 17.83 17.03 14.83
C LEU A 12 17.02 16.52 16.02
N SER A 13 17.52 16.73 17.25
CA SER A 13 16.77 16.34 18.45
C SER A 13 15.46 17.12 18.58
N ARG A 14 15.46 18.43 18.30
CA ARG A 14 14.25 19.25 18.31
C ARG A 14 13.21 18.78 17.29
N LEU A 15 13.63 18.47 16.06
CA LEU A 15 12.72 17.94 15.04
C LEU A 15 12.08 16.60 15.46
N GLN A 16 12.86 15.72 16.09
CA GLN A 16 12.33 14.46 16.61
C GLN A 16 11.37 14.68 17.80
N ASP A 17 11.71 15.62 18.68
CA ASP A 17 10.90 15.98 19.84
C ASP A 17 9.56 16.63 19.44
N ASP A 18 9.53 17.36 18.32
CA ASP A 18 8.31 17.98 17.78
C ASP A 18 7.44 17.00 16.97
N ALA A 19 8.03 16.15 16.13
CA ALA A 19 7.27 15.24 15.26
C ALA A 19 6.70 14.03 16.02
N ARG A 20 7.43 13.51 17.02
CA ARG A 20 7.04 12.29 17.73
C ARG A 20 5.70 12.40 18.46
N PRO A 21 5.42 13.45 19.28
CA PRO A 21 4.17 13.56 20.00
C PRO A 21 2.96 13.55 19.07
N THR A 22 3.04 14.26 17.94
CA THR A 22 1.98 14.30 16.92
C THR A 22 1.72 12.93 16.32
N ILE A 23 2.76 12.23 15.86
CA ILE A 23 2.62 10.89 15.27
C ILE A 23 2.02 9.92 16.30
N CYS A 24 2.47 9.97 17.56
CA CYS A 24 1.93 9.12 18.61
C CYS A 24 0.47 9.47 18.93
N SER A 25 0.09 10.75 19.01
CA SER A 25 -1.30 11.14 19.26
C SER A 25 -2.23 10.69 18.15
N ASP A 26 -1.85 10.90 16.88
CA ASP A 26 -2.62 10.44 15.72
C ASP A 26 -2.81 8.93 15.76
N SER A 27 -1.75 8.19 16.11
CA SER A 27 -1.80 6.73 16.21
C SER A 27 -2.75 6.28 17.32
N LEU A 28 -2.72 6.94 18.47
CA LEU A 28 -3.59 6.63 19.60
C LEU A 28 -5.06 6.93 19.30
N GLU A 29 -5.33 8.01 18.56
CA GLU A 29 -6.67 8.35 18.09
C GLU A 29 -7.20 7.27 17.15
N LEU A 30 -6.41 6.86 16.15
CA LEU A 30 -6.77 5.76 15.24
C LEU A 30 -7.04 4.46 16.00
N ILE A 31 -6.20 4.11 16.98
CA ILE A 31 -6.42 2.93 17.81
C ILE A 31 -7.72 3.05 18.63
N SER A 32 -8.04 4.24 19.13
CA SER A 32 -9.26 4.48 19.91
C SER A 32 -10.53 4.42 19.06
N ASN A 33 -10.42 4.65 17.75
CA ASN A 33 -11.53 4.55 16.80
C ASN A 33 -11.85 3.10 16.40
N ILE A 34 -10.99 2.14 16.75
CA ILE A 34 -11.26 0.71 16.55
C ILE A 34 -12.43 0.31 17.47
N ALA A 35 -13.66 0.46 16.96
CA ALA A 35 -14.92 0.05 17.60
C ALA A 35 -15.18 0.56 19.03
N GLU A 36 -14.80 1.81 19.30
CA GLU A 36 -14.86 2.42 20.65
C GLU A 36 -14.03 1.67 21.72
N VAL A 37 -13.21 0.70 21.29
CA VAL A 37 -12.29 -0.04 22.14
C VAL A 37 -11.09 0.86 22.36
N GLY A 38 -11.01 1.48 23.54
CA GLY A 38 -9.84 2.25 23.92
C GLY A 38 -8.59 1.37 23.95
N LEU A 39 -7.41 1.98 23.78
CA LEU A 39 -6.12 1.28 23.95
C LEU A 39 -6.07 0.48 25.27
N ASP A 40 -6.66 1.02 26.33
CA ASP A 40 -6.74 0.36 27.64
C ASP A 40 -7.51 -0.97 27.60
N GLU A 41 -8.55 -1.08 26.81
CA GLU A 41 -9.31 -2.31 26.65
C GLU A 41 -8.52 -3.34 25.84
N ILE A 42 -7.82 -2.93 24.77
CA ILE A 42 -6.86 -3.80 24.06
C ILE A 42 -5.75 -4.29 25.01
N LEU A 43 -5.24 -3.39 25.85
CA LEU A 43 -4.22 -3.69 26.84
C LEU A 43 -4.72 -4.54 28.01
N GLN A 44 -6.02 -4.74 28.19
CA GLN A 44 -6.58 -5.60 29.23
C GLN A 44 -7.12 -6.91 28.66
N ASN A 45 -7.58 -6.92 27.41
CA ASN A 45 -8.17 -8.08 26.76
C ASN A 45 -7.10 -9.11 26.36
N GLU A 46 -7.10 -10.27 27.02
CA GLU A 46 -6.16 -11.36 26.74
C GLU A 46 -6.33 -11.92 25.31
N PHE A 47 -7.57 -12.02 24.84
CA PHE A 47 -7.86 -12.50 23.49
C PHE A 47 -7.28 -11.58 22.41
N LEU A 48 -7.39 -10.25 22.56
CA LEU A 48 -6.84 -9.31 21.58
C LEU A 48 -5.30 -9.34 21.57
N LYS A 49 -4.65 -9.52 22.71
CA LYS A 49 -3.18 -9.63 22.81
C LYS A 49 -2.60 -10.88 22.16
N ASP A 50 -3.39 -11.94 22.03
CA ASP A 50 -2.98 -13.18 21.38
C ASP A 50 -2.90 -13.04 19.85
N ILE A 51 -3.50 -11.99 19.28
CA ILE A 51 -3.38 -11.66 17.86
C ILE A 51 -2.02 -10.98 17.65
N PRO A 52 -1.08 -11.56 16.89
CA PRO A 52 0.29 -11.04 16.88
C PRO A 52 0.46 -9.64 16.26
N VAL A 53 -0.43 -9.19 15.36
CA VAL A 53 -0.40 -7.79 14.86
C VAL A 53 -0.77 -6.81 15.98
N ILE A 54 -1.77 -7.15 16.80
CA ILE A 54 -2.14 -6.39 18.01
C ILE A 54 -1.03 -6.48 19.07
N SER A 55 -0.47 -7.66 19.27
CA SER A 55 0.66 -7.89 20.18
C SER A 55 1.88 -7.04 19.79
N SER A 56 2.14 -6.93 18.48
CA SER A 56 3.20 -6.10 17.93
C SER A 56 2.92 -4.62 18.17
N LEU A 57 1.68 -4.15 17.92
CA LEU A 57 1.25 -2.78 18.25
C LEU A 57 1.49 -2.45 19.73
N VAL A 58 1.04 -3.31 20.64
CA VAL A 58 1.23 -3.17 22.10
C VAL A 58 2.71 -3.15 22.46
N SER A 59 3.52 -4.00 21.82
CA SER A 59 4.95 -4.07 22.06
C SER A 59 5.67 -2.80 21.59
N ILE A 60 5.37 -2.30 20.39
CA ILE A 60 5.92 -1.05 19.84
C ILE A 60 5.57 0.12 20.75
N TYR A 61 4.32 0.20 21.22
CA TYR A 61 3.87 1.22 22.16
C TYR A 61 4.67 1.18 23.47
N LYS A 62 4.84 -0.01 24.06
CA LYS A 62 5.58 -0.21 25.33
C LYS A 62 7.07 0.07 25.24
N ILE A 63 7.69 -0.24 24.09
CA ILE A 63 9.13 -0.02 23.86
C ILE A 63 9.44 1.48 23.70
N GLY A 64 8.43 2.33 23.52
CA GLY A 64 8.52 3.72 23.07
C GLY A 64 9.76 4.49 23.52
N ASN A 65 10.58 4.95 22.56
CA ASN A 65 11.43 6.15 22.69
C ASN A 65 12.15 6.60 21.39
N ASN A 66 11.58 6.39 20.19
CA ASN A 66 12.20 6.85 18.95
C ASN A 66 11.16 7.16 17.86
N ILE A 67 11.47 8.10 16.97
CA ILE A 67 10.67 8.47 15.81
C ILE A 67 10.36 7.27 14.91
N HIS A 68 11.29 6.33 14.79
CA HIS A 68 11.07 5.08 14.06
C HIS A 68 9.90 4.28 14.65
N ASN A 69 9.87 4.09 15.97
CA ASN A 69 8.78 3.37 16.64
C ASN A 69 7.46 4.13 16.54
N ALA A 70 7.48 5.47 16.55
CA ALA A 70 6.28 6.28 16.35
C ALA A 70 5.69 6.06 14.94
N HIS A 71 6.53 6.10 13.89
CA HIS A 71 6.06 5.80 12.52
C HIS A 71 5.59 4.35 12.38
N LEU A 72 6.29 3.39 12.99
CA LEU A 72 5.87 2.01 12.97
C LEU A 72 4.51 1.85 13.66
N LEU A 73 4.33 2.45 14.84
CA LEU A 73 3.05 2.46 15.55
C LEU A 73 1.93 3.01 14.66
N LYS A 74 2.18 4.13 13.95
CA LYS A 74 1.18 4.74 13.07
C LYS A 74 0.77 3.83 11.93
N LYS A 75 1.71 3.15 11.29
CA LYS A 75 1.43 2.18 10.21
C LYS A 75 0.58 1.00 10.72
N TYR A 76 0.88 0.49 11.91
CA TYR A 76 0.09 -0.59 12.52
C TYR A 76 -1.30 -0.11 12.90
N ALA A 77 -1.42 1.10 13.48
CA ALA A 77 -2.70 1.71 13.79
C ALA A 77 -3.55 1.89 12.53
N CYS A 78 -2.98 2.40 11.44
CA CYS A 78 -3.68 2.56 10.16
C CYS A 78 -4.12 1.22 9.55
N PHE A 79 -3.24 0.20 9.59
CA PHE A 79 -3.60 -1.14 9.13
C PHE A 79 -4.78 -1.71 9.93
N LEU A 80 -4.72 -1.62 11.25
CA LEU A 80 -5.75 -2.16 12.13
C LEU A 80 -7.06 -1.39 12.02
N ASP A 81 -7.01 -0.06 11.98
CA ASP A 81 -8.19 0.79 11.76
C ASP A 81 -8.93 0.39 10.47
N GLU A 82 -8.20 0.24 9.36
CA GLU A 82 -8.81 -0.19 8.09
C GLU A 82 -9.30 -1.64 8.16
N PHE A 83 -8.49 -2.57 8.69
CA PHE A 83 -8.85 -3.99 8.81
C PHE A 83 -10.10 -4.22 9.67
N ASN A 84 -10.36 -3.32 10.62
CA ASN A 84 -11.45 -3.44 11.56
C ASN A 84 -12.73 -2.77 11.08
N ARG A 85 -12.68 -1.95 10.03
CA ARG A 85 -13.81 -1.13 9.56
C ARG A 85 -15.05 -1.96 9.23
N ASP A 86 -14.88 -3.13 8.59
CA ASP A 86 -16.00 -4.00 8.16
C ASP A 86 -16.30 -5.15 9.14
N SER A 87 -15.39 -5.40 10.09
CA SER A 87 -15.43 -6.54 11.00
C SER A 87 -16.43 -6.41 12.15
N PHE A 88 -16.71 -5.18 12.60
CA PHE A 88 -17.50 -4.92 13.81
C PHE A 88 -19.01 -4.87 13.58
N GLU A 89 -19.48 -4.53 12.38
CA GLU A 89 -20.92 -4.57 12.07
C GLU A 89 -21.43 -6.01 11.89
N ASN A 90 -20.55 -6.94 11.47
CA ASN A 90 -20.96 -8.25 10.96
C ASN A 90 -20.55 -9.44 11.84
N GLY A 91 -19.86 -9.21 12.96
CA GLY A 91 -19.36 -10.29 13.84
C GLY A 91 -18.23 -11.14 13.22
N SER A 92 -17.50 -10.58 12.24
CA SER A 92 -16.51 -11.27 11.41
C SER A 92 -15.26 -11.73 12.19
N TRP A 93 -14.99 -11.15 13.36
CA TRP A 93 -13.89 -11.51 14.26
C TRP A 93 -13.74 -13.01 14.57
N ASN A 94 -14.85 -13.73 14.70
CA ASN A 94 -14.81 -15.18 14.94
C ASN A 94 -14.32 -15.97 13.72
N LYS A 95 -14.62 -15.52 12.50
CA LYS A 95 -14.15 -16.11 11.24
C LYS A 95 -12.64 -15.90 11.10
N TYR A 96 -12.15 -14.70 11.42
CA TYR A 96 -10.72 -14.40 11.41
C TYR A 96 -9.97 -15.22 12.46
N LYS A 97 -10.51 -15.35 13.67
CA LYS A 97 -9.92 -16.18 14.72
C LYS A 97 -9.69 -17.62 14.26
N GLN A 98 -10.71 -18.25 13.65
CA GLN A 98 -10.57 -19.62 13.12
C GLN A 98 -9.47 -19.72 12.06
N TYR A 99 -9.36 -18.73 11.17
CA TYR A 99 -8.28 -18.68 10.18
C TYR A 99 -6.88 -18.50 10.79
N PHE A 100 -6.78 -17.67 11.84
CA PHE A 100 -5.54 -17.48 12.60
C PHE A 100 -5.19 -18.69 13.51
N GLU A 101 -6.10 -19.62 13.72
CA GLU A 101 -5.81 -20.88 14.43
C GLU A 101 -5.21 -21.95 13.50
N GLU A 102 -5.27 -21.77 12.18
CA GLU A 102 -4.67 -22.69 11.19
C GLU A 102 -3.14 -22.53 11.06
N SER A 103 -2.48 -23.61 10.62
CA SER A 103 -1.01 -23.79 10.58
C SER A 103 -0.18 -22.74 9.84
N ASN A 104 -0.80 -21.85 9.05
CA ASN A 104 -0.11 -20.82 8.27
C ASN A 104 0.02 -19.46 8.98
N ARG A 105 -0.61 -19.27 10.15
CA ARG A 105 -0.62 -17.99 10.89
C ARG A 105 0.75 -17.34 10.98
N LYS A 106 1.75 -18.10 11.40
CA LYS A 106 3.08 -17.55 11.70
C LYS A 106 3.71 -16.91 10.47
N ARG A 107 3.60 -17.58 9.31
CA ARG A 107 4.10 -17.09 8.02
C ARG A 107 3.39 -15.82 7.61
N ASP A 108 2.06 -15.83 7.67
CA ASP A 108 1.22 -14.72 7.20
C ASP A 108 1.54 -13.45 8.00
N ILE A 109 1.68 -13.62 9.32
CA ILE A 109 2.04 -12.54 10.23
C ILE A 109 3.45 -12.06 9.99
N GLU A 110 4.45 -12.95 9.94
CA GLU A 110 5.83 -12.54 9.67
C GLU A 110 5.93 -11.71 8.38
N TYR A 111 5.19 -12.10 7.34
CA TYR A 111 5.14 -11.36 6.09
C TYR A 111 4.49 -9.97 6.24
N LEU A 112 3.35 -9.86 6.92
CA LEU A 112 2.69 -8.57 7.19
C LEU A 112 3.59 -7.63 8.02
N LEU A 113 4.25 -8.16 9.05
CA LEU A 113 5.15 -7.36 9.89
C LEU A 113 6.31 -6.78 9.07
N ILE A 114 6.91 -7.59 8.19
CA ILE A 114 7.99 -7.14 7.28
C ILE A 114 7.50 -6.04 6.35
N LEU A 115 6.32 -6.18 5.75
CA LEU A 115 5.76 -5.16 4.85
C LEU A 115 5.45 -3.85 5.59
N LEU A 116 4.80 -3.94 6.76
CA LEU A 116 4.50 -2.78 7.59
C LEU A 116 5.76 -2.07 8.07
N GLU A 117 6.85 -2.80 8.34
CA GLU A 117 8.14 -2.19 8.67
C GLU A 117 8.73 -1.42 7.48
N ARG A 118 8.63 -1.98 6.26
CA ARG A 118 9.19 -1.41 5.03
C ARG A 118 8.44 -0.18 4.50
N TYR A 119 7.12 -0.11 4.66
CA TYR A 119 6.35 0.99 4.09
C TYR A 119 6.74 2.34 4.68
N ILE A 120 6.81 3.35 3.81
CA ILE A 120 6.97 4.75 4.21
C ILE A 120 5.60 5.37 4.47
N GLU A 121 4.62 5.07 3.61
CA GLU A 121 3.29 5.69 3.61
C GLU A 121 2.27 4.88 4.40
N GLU A 122 1.44 5.58 5.16
CA GLU A 122 0.33 5.02 5.95
C GLU A 122 -0.77 4.43 5.07
N ASP A 123 -1.02 5.02 3.90
CA ASP A 123 -2.05 4.54 2.98
C ASP A 123 -1.71 3.17 2.39
N LYS A 124 -0.41 2.84 2.26
CA LYS A 124 0.01 1.47 1.93
C LYS A 124 -0.32 0.49 3.05
N ALA A 125 -0.25 0.91 4.32
CA ALA A 125 -0.65 0.07 5.45
C ALA A 125 -2.16 -0.21 5.42
N ARG A 126 -3.01 0.80 5.15
CA ARG A 126 -4.46 0.62 4.96
C ARG A 126 -4.77 -0.31 3.79
N ARG A 127 -4.13 -0.09 2.64
CA ARG A 127 -4.30 -0.92 1.44
C ARG A 127 -3.86 -2.37 1.64
N LEU A 128 -2.80 -2.59 2.42
CA LEU A 128 -2.36 -3.94 2.79
C LEU A 128 -3.41 -4.64 3.66
N ALA A 129 -4.12 -3.92 4.52
CA ALA A 129 -5.24 -4.49 5.28
C ALA A 129 -6.31 -5.07 4.36
N LYS A 130 -6.72 -4.32 3.33
CA LYS A 130 -7.70 -4.80 2.32
C LYS A 130 -7.21 -6.02 1.53
N ILE A 131 -5.94 -6.01 1.11
CA ILE A 131 -5.34 -7.18 0.44
C ILE A 131 -5.38 -8.41 1.35
N TYR A 132 -5.05 -8.22 2.63
CA TYR A 132 -5.05 -9.30 3.60
C TYR A 132 -6.47 -9.80 3.91
N GLU A 133 -7.44 -8.91 4.01
CA GLU A 133 -8.85 -9.24 4.17
C GLU A 133 -9.37 -10.10 3.00
N ALA A 134 -9.13 -9.68 1.75
CA ALA A 134 -9.48 -10.47 0.56
C ALA A 134 -8.86 -11.88 0.58
N TYR A 135 -7.65 -12.02 1.12
CA TYR A 135 -7.01 -13.32 1.31
C TYR A 135 -7.70 -14.17 2.39
N LEU A 136 -8.09 -13.55 3.51
CA LEU A 136 -8.82 -14.24 4.58
C LEU A 136 -10.22 -14.67 4.12
N ASP A 137 -10.85 -13.87 3.27
CA ASP A 137 -12.14 -14.17 2.65
C ASP A 137 -12.07 -15.20 1.50
N LYS A 138 -10.86 -15.72 1.23
CA LYS A 138 -10.59 -16.71 0.16
C LYS A 138 -10.86 -16.18 -1.25
N GLU A 139 -10.95 -14.87 -1.43
CA GLU A 139 -11.09 -14.24 -2.75
C GLU A 139 -9.77 -14.30 -3.54
N ILE A 140 -8.65 -14.30 -2.82
CA ILE A 140 -7.31 -14.40 -3.38
C ILE A 140 -6.48 -15.48 -2.67
N SER A 141 -5.54 -16.09 -3.40
CA SER A 141 -4.61 -17.06 -2.83
C SER A 141 -3.46 -16.39 -2.06
N TRP A 142 -2.64 -17.19 -1.39
CA TRP A 142 -1.40 -16.69 -0.76
C TRP A 142 -0.42 -16.10 -1.80
N ASP A 143 -0.35 -16.70 -2.98
CA ASP A 143 0.52 -16.22 -4.06
C ASP A 143 0.00 -14.90 -4.63
N ASP A 144 -1.32 -14.77 -4.79
CA ASP A 144 -1.97 -13.51 -5.14
C ASP A 144 -1.69 -12.43 -4.09
N LEU A 145 -1.87 -12.74 -2.79
CA LEU A 145 -1.57 -11.78 -1.72
C LEU A 145 -0.15 -11.25 -1.81
N ARG A 146 0.83 -12.15 -2.03
CA ARG A 146 2.23 -11.74 -2.19
C ARG A 146 2.40 -10.84 -3.40
N LEU A 147 1.81 -11.21 -4.53
CA LEU A 147 1.86 -10.42 -5.76
C LEU A 147 1.24 -9.03 -5.58
N PHE A 148 0.05 -8.92 -4.98
CA PHE A 148 -0.61 -7.64 -4.74
C PHE A 148 0.17 -6.78 -3.73
N ALA A 149 0.67 -7.37 -2.65
CA ALA A 149 1.43 -6.65 -1.64
C ALA A 149 2.78 -6.13 -2.19
N GLU A 150 3.50 -6.94 -2.97
CA GLU A 150 4.74 -6.53 -3.64
C GLU A 150 4.48 -5.44 -4.70
N THR A 151 3.33 -5.50 -5.36
CA THR A 151 2.91 -4.46 -6.30
C THR A 151 2.60 -3.14 -5.58
N LEU A 152 1.85 -3.21 -4.47
CA LEU A 152 1.54 -2.07 -3.60
C LEU A 152 2.80 -1.41 -3.04
N ASP A 153 3.79 -2.22 -2.62
CA ASP A 153 5.06 -1.74 -2.12
C ASP A 153 5.79 -0.83 -3.13
N ARG A 154 5.67 -1.14 -4.42
CA ARG A 154 6.30 -0.41 -5.53
C ARG A 154 5.55 0.84 -5.98
N PHE A 155 4.36 1.10 -5.46
CA PHE A 155 3.62 2.32 -5.79
C PHE A 155 4.38 3.56 -5.32
N LEU A 156 4.42 4.58 -6.18
CA LEU A 156 4.78 5.94 -5.81
C LEU A 156 3.51 6.72 -5.43
N PRO A 157 3.65 7.85 -4.71
CA PRO A 157 2.54 8.74 -4.44
C PRO A 157 1.74 9.07 -5.72
N GLY A 158 0.42 8.87 -5.68
CA GLY A 158 -0.49 9.14 -6.81
C GLY A 158 -0.69 7.99 -7.80
N ASP A 159 0.07 6.89 -7.70
CA ASP A 159 -0.05 5.75 -8.62
C ASP A 159 -1.41 5.07 -8.56
N TYR A 160 -1.88 4.83 -7.35
CA TYR A 160 -3.17 4.19 -7.17
C TYR A 160 -4.30 5.11 -7.63
N GLU A 161 -4.18 6.41 -7.33
CA GLU A 161 -5.15 7.43 -7.70
C GLU A 161 -5.27 7.54 -9.22
N MET A 162 -4.14 7.51 -9.94
CA MET A 162 -4.13 7.40 -11.40
C MET A 162 -4.77 6.08 -11.85
N LEU A 163 -4.31 4.94 -11.31
CA LEU A 163 -4.78 3.61 -11.71
C LEU A 163 -6.29 3.46 -11.55
N ARG A 164 -6.88 3.99 -10.46
CA ARG A 164 -8.32 3.87 -10.19
C ARG A 164 -9.18 4.81 -11.04
N GLU A 165 -8.62 5.92 -11.54
CA GLU A 165 -9.37 7.00 -12.17
C GLU A 165 -10.17 6.51 -13.39
N LYS A 166 -9.53 5.75 -14.26
CA LYS A 166 -10.08 5.29 -15.55
C LYS A 166 -9.56 3.91 -15.92
N GLU A 167 -10.29 3.25 -16.82
CA GLU A 167 -9.85 1.99 -17.43
C GLU A 167 -8.84 2.19 -18.56
N THR A 168 -8.87 3.35 -19.22
CA THR A 168 -8.03 3.65 -20.38
C THR A 168 -7.42 5.04 -20.23
N PHE A 169 -6.15 5.16 -20.60
CA PHE A 169 -5.35 6.38 -20.56
C PHE A 169 -4.80 6.68 -21.95
N GLN A 170 -4.79 7.95 -22.33
CA GLN A 170 -4.24 8.42 -23.61
C GLN A 170 -3.15 9.43 -23.31
N THR A 171 -1.98 9.27 -23.94
CA THR A 171 -0.87 10.22 -23.83
C THR A 171 -0.60 10.81 -25.19
N LEU A 172 -0.43 12.12 -25.22
CA LEU A 172 0.08 12.85 -26.38
C LEU A 172 1.49 13.33 -26.06
N ARG A 173 2.46 12.94 -26.90
CA ARG A 173 3.87 13.36 -26.80
C ARG A 173 4.49 13.03 -25.43
N GLY A 174 4.11 11.91 -24.82
CA GLY A 174 4.71 11.40 -23.58
C GLY A 174 4.39 12.17 -22.29
N ARG A 175 3.36 13.04 -22.26
CA ARG A 175 2.87 13.58 -20.98
C ARG A 175 2.38 12.46 -20.06
N ASP A 176 2.74 12.52 -18.78
CA ASP A 176 2.47 11.51 -17.75
C ASP A 176 3.02 10.10 -18.06
N ALA A 177 3.94 10.00 -19.02
CA ALA A 177 4.52 8.72 -19.42
C ALA A 177 5.19 7.99 -18.26
N GLU A 178 5.78 8.70 -17.30
CA GLU A 178 6.47 8.11 -16.16
C GLU A 178 5.55 7.23 -15.30
N VAL A 179 4.34 7.72 -14.98
CA VAL A 179 3.35 6.98 -14.19
C VAL A 179 2.83 5.80 -14.99
N LEU A 180 2.49 6.02 -16.27
CA LEU A 180 1.94 4.98 -17.13
C LEU A 180 2.95 3.88 -17.43
N LEU A 181 4.23 4.22 -17.66
CA LEU A 181 5.31 3.26 -17.84
C LEU A 181 5.58 2.47 -16.56
N ARG A 182 5.52 3.10 -15.39
CA ARG A 182 5.66 2.41 -14.10
C ARG A 182 4.50 1.45 -13.86
N LEU A 183 3.25 1.89 -14.04
CA LEU A 183 2.08 1.03 -13.91
C LEU A 183 2.08 -0.10 -14.95
N THR A 184 2.59 0.15 -16.15
CA THR A 184 2.81 -0.89 -17.18
C THR A 184 3.89 -1.88 -16.75
N GLY A 185 5.01 -1.39 -16.20
CA GLY A 185 6.09 -2.22 -15.65
C GLY A 185 5.67 -3.08 -14.45
N LEU A 186 4.62 -2.67 -13.72
CA LEU A 186 3.96 -3.44 -12.68
C LEU A 186 2.88 -4.40 -13.21
N GLY A 187 2.65 -4.44 -14.53
CA GLY A 187 1.64 -5.27 -15.16
C GLY A 187 0.19 -4.80 -14.94
N LEU A 188 -0.01 -3.58 -14.45
CA LEU A 188 -1.33 -3.01 -14.13
C LEU A 188 -1.97 -2.34 -15.34
N LEU A 189 -1.14 -1.85 -16.27
CA LEU A 189 -1.54 -1.34 -17.57
C LEU A 189 -0.87 -2.13 -18.69
N ILE A 190 -1.46 -2.09 -19.86
CA ILE A 190 -0.87 -2.57 -21.11
C ILE A 190 -1.06 -1.51 -22.20
N GLU A 191 -0.01 -1.25 -22.96
CA GLU A 191 -0.08 -0.38 -24.13
C GLU A 191 -0.90 -1.08 -25.22
N ASP A 192 -1.96 -0.43 -25.68
CA ASP A 192 -2.74 -0.87 -26.83
C ASP A 192 -1.96 -0.44 -28.07
N ILE A 193 -1.18 -1.37 -28.63
CA ILE A 193 -0.46 -1.11 -29.87
C ILE A 193 -1.51 -1.06 -30.96
N HIS A 194 -1.85 0.15 -31.42
CA HIS A 194 -2.41 0.32 -32.75
C HIS A 194 -1.41 -0.31 -33.73
N ARG A 195 -1.65 -1.56 -34.12
CA ARG A 195 -1.01 -2.15 -35.30
C ARG A 195 -1.43 -1.22 -36.44
N GLN A 196 -0.54 -0.31 -36.83
CA GLN A 196 -0.49 0.06 -38.23
C GLN A 196 -0.23 -1.26 -38.95
N GLN A 197 -1.31 -1.78 -39.54
CA GLN A 197 -1.25 -2.92 -40.40
C GLN A 197 -0.41 -2.45 -41.59
N TRP A 198 0.88 -2.77 -41.57
CA TRP A 198 1.76 -2.56 -42.72
C TRP A 198 1.22 -3.46 -43.82
N ASP A 199 0.33 -2.94 -44.65
CA ASP A 199 0.06 -3.55 -45.94
C ASP A 199 1.38 -3.44 -46.71
N VAL A 200 2.06 -4.58 -46.89
CA VAL A 200 3.24 -4.66 -47.75
C VAL A 200 2.73 -4.47 -49.18
N VAL A 201 2.55 -3.22 -49.58
CA VAL A 201 2.30 -2.84 -50.97
C VAL A 201 3.68 -2.63 -51.59
N ASP A 202 4.21 -3.73 -52.08
CA ASP A 202 5.18 -3.79 -53.18
C ASP A 202 6.46 -2.94 -53.05
N THR A 203 7.54 -3.59 -52.57
CA THR A 203 8.97 -3.28 -52.81
C THR A 203 9.44 -1.81 -52.83
N THR A 204 8.75 -0.91 -52.15
CA THR A 204 9.11 0.51 -52.06
C THR A 204 9.22 0.90 -50.59
N LEU A 205 10.41 1.35 -50.17
CA LEU A 205 10.59 1.98 -48.87
C LEU A 205 9.88 3.34 -48.91
N ILE A 206 8.65 3.38 -48.41
CA ILE A 206 7.98 4.65 -48.09
C ILE A 206 8.65 5.17 -46.82
N PHE A 207 9.35 6.28 -46.93
CA PHE A 207 9.72 7.06 -45.75
C PHE A 207 8.48 7.84 -45.35
N ASP A 208 7.94 7.54 -44.17
CA ASP A 208 6.82 8.31 -43.61
C ASP A 208 7.19 9.80 -43.58
N ASP A 209 6.20 10.65 -43.89
CA ASP A 209 6.32 12.09 -43.79
C ASP A 209 6.75 12.44 -42.35
N PRO A 210 7.83 13.20 -42.12
CA PRO A 210 8.26 13.57 -40.76
C PRO A 210 7.16 14.26 -39.94
N ASP A 211 6.15 14.84 -40.59
CA ASP A 211 4.98 15.43 -39.93
C ASP A 211 3.93 14.37 -39.50
N GLU A 212 3.92 13.14 -40.06
CA GLU A 212 3.09 12.02 -39.58
C GLU A 212 3.67 11.34 -38.33
N ILE A 213 4.98 11.47 -38.11
CA ILE A 213 5.67 11.04 -36.89
C ILE A 213 5.21 11.85 -35.66
N GLU A 214 4.55 13.01 -35.86
CA GLU A 214 4.08 13.89 -34.75
C GLU A 214 2.85 13.40 -33.98
N LYS A 215 2.20 12.29 -34.38
CA LYS A 215 1.08 11.68 -33.64
C LYS A 215 1.50 10.41 -32.88
N GLU A 216 2.49 10.51 -32.00
CA GLU A 216 2.75 9.48 -30.98
C GLU A 216 1.65 9.47 -29.89
N GLU A 217 0.40 9.30 -30.31
CA GLU A 217 -0.68 9.00 -29.39
C GLU A 217 -0.53 7.55 -28.92
N ARG A 218 -0.32 7.39 -27.62
CA ARG A 218 -0.23 6.07 -26.98
C ARG A 218 -1.47 5.85 -26.14
N VAL A 219 -2.10 4.71 -26.33
CA VAL A 219 -3.26 4.29 -25.57
C VAL A 219 -2.82 3.19 -24.61
N TYR A 220 -3.19 3.30 -23.34
CA TYR A 220 -2.94 2.30 -22.32
C TYR A 220 -4.26 1.85 -21.74
N ARG A 221 -4.43 0.55 -21.51
CA ARG A 221 -5.62 -0.02 -20.88
C ARG A 221 -5.25 -0.78 -19.62
N ARG A 222 -6.10 -0.70 -18.60
CA ARG A 222 -5.98 -1.46 -17.37
C ARG A 222 -6.11 -2.96 -17.65
N THR A 223 -5.16 -3.73 -17.12
CA THR A 223 -5.15 -5.20 -17.27
C THR A 223 -6.16 -5.84 -16.35
N GLU A 224 -6.40 -7.15 -16.48
CA GLU A 224 -7.21 -7.89 -15.50
C GLU A 224 -6.58 -7.82 -14.10
N PHE A 225 -5.25 -7.90 -14.01
CA PHE A 225 -4.53 -7.71 -12.75
C PHE A 225 -4.74 -6.31 -12.18
N GLY A 226 -4.66 -5.27 -13.02
CA GLY A 226 -4.98 -3.89 -12.63
C GLY A 226 -6.42 -3.70 -12.15
N ASN A 227 -7.40 -4.36 -12.80
CA ASN A 227 -8.79 -4.34 -12.37
C ASN A 227 -8.97 -5.01 -11.01
N ARG A 228 -8.36 -6.17 -10.78
CA ARG A 228 -8.37 -6.84 -9.47
C ARG A 228 -7.72 -5.97 -8.38
N MET A 229 -6.60 -5.32 -8.70
CA MET A 229 -5.91 -4.40 -7.77
C MET A 229 -6.83 -3.23 -7.38
N VAL A 230 -7.50 -2.59 -8.33
CA VAL A 230 -8.47 -1.51 -8.03
C VAL A 230 -9.67 -2.02 -7.24
N SER A 231 -10.17 -3.23 -7.54
CA SER A 231 -11.29 -3.83 -6.82
C SER A 231 -10.95 -4.13 -5.36
N ILE A 232 -9.77 -4.70 -5.09
CA ILE A 232 -9.34 -5.08 -3.74
C ILE A 232 -9.02 -3.84 -2.90
N LEU A 233 -8.41 -2.81 -3.51
CA LEU A 233 -8.00 -1.60 -2.80
C LEU A 233 -9.12 -0.54 -2.70
N GLY A 234 -10.23 -0.77 -3.41
CA GLY A 234 -11.39 0.11 -3.59
C GLY A 234 -12.07 0.49 -2.30
#